data_AF-A0A9P4TJW8-F1
#
_entry.id   AF-A0A9P4TJW8-F1
#
_cell.length_a   1.000
_cell.length_b   1.000
_cell.length_c   1.000
_cell.angle_alpha   90.00
_cell.angle_beta   90.00
_cell.angle_gamma   90.00
#
_symmetry.space_group_name_H-M   'P 1'
#
loop_
_entity.id
_entity.type
_entity.pdbx_description
1 polymer ?
#
loop_
_entity_poly.entity_id
_entity_poly.type
_entity_poly.pdbx_seq_one_letter_code
_entity_poly.pdbx_strand_id
1 'polypeptide(L)'
;MPISSLQVHGVGMTEKVFDIACAIADVLPFIDVSTSQVELGPVDYLTQVVSLLAKLPGGSTKFVPLLLAKINELRPELLHTLGAASQLPLTAFSDPMSPGTRFLYEEEVGRGLYADLRKAV
;
A
#
# COMPACT_ATOMS: atom_id res chain seq x y z
N MET A 1 0.11 20.06 13.37
CA MET A 1 -1.29 19.76 13.76
C MET A 1 -1.28 18.64 14.80
N PRO A 2 -1.90 18.81 15.97
CA PRO A 2 -1.99 17.75 16.96
C PRO A 2 -2.91 16.62 16.46
N ILE A 3 -2.37 15.40 16.39
CA ILE A 3 -3.10 14.21 15.90
C ILE A 3 -4.33 13.92 16.75
N SER A 4 -4.28 14.25 18.04
CA SER A 4 -5.41 14.11 18.98
C SER A 4 -6.66 14.86 18.52
N SER A 5 -6.53 16.03 17.90
CA SER A 5 -7.69 16.76 17.37
C SER A 5 -8.36 16.03 16.21
N LEU A 6 -7.58 15.37 15.35
CA LEU A 6 -8.11 14.56 14.24
C LEU A 6 -8.78 13.28 14.74
N GLN A 7 -8.22 12.67 15.78
CA GLN A 7 -8.79 11.46 16.41
C GLN A 7 -10.18 11.72 17.01
N VAL A 8 -10.44 12.91 17.57
CA VAL A 8 -11.76 13.29 18.12
C VAL A 8 -12.87 13.28 17.06
N HIS A 9 -12.52 13.57 15.80
CA HIS A 9 -13.46 13.52 14.68
C HIS A 9 -13.73 12.09 14.17
N GLY A 10 -13.04 11.09 14.74
CA GLY A 10 -13.29 9.68 14.50
C GLY A 10 -12.95 9.22 13.09
N VAL A 11 -13.68 8.21 12.63
CA VAL A 11 -13.40 7.50 11.38
C VAL A 11 -13.63 8.38 10.14
N GLY A 12 -14.59 9.31 10.18
CA GLY A 12 -14.87 10.20 9.04
C GLY A 12 -13.67 11.08 8.65
N MET A 13 -12.87 11.52 9.62
CA MET A 13 -11.62 12.24 9.34
C MET A 13 -10.55 11.30 8.75
N THR A 14 -10.51 10.05 9.22
CA THR A 14 -9.60 9.02 8.70
C THR A 14 -9.90 8.72 7.23
N GLU A 15 -11.19 8.63 6.87
CA GLU A 15 -11.65 8.45 5.49
C GLU A 15 -11.21 9.61 4.60
N LYS A 16 -11.33 10.86 5.07
CA LYS A 16 -10.88 12.02 4.29
C LYS A 16 -9.37 12.05 4.07
N VAL A 17 -8.58 11.66 5.07
CA VAL A 17 -7.13 11.53 4.91
C VAL A 17 -6.79 10.40 3.94
N PHE A 18 -7.54 9.30 3.97
CA PHE A 18 -7.40 8.21 2.99
C PHE A 18 -7.74 8.65 1.57
N ASP A 19 -8.85 9.39 1.36
CA ASP A 19 -9.24 9.95 0.05
C ASP A 19 -8.11 10.80 -0.54
N ILE A 20 -7.48 11.65 0.27
CA ILE A 20 -6.34 12.49 -0.13
C ILE A 20 -5.14 11.61 -0.51
N ALA A 21 -4.82 10.61 0.30
CA ALA A 21 -3.71 9.69 0.01
C ALA A 21 -3.93 8.93 -1.30
N CYS A 22 -5.18 8.52 -1.57
CA CYS A 22 -5.57 7.91 -2.82
C CYS A 22 -5.38 8.85 -4.01
N ALA A 23 -5.79 10.12 -3.90
CA ALA A 23 -5.60 11.11 -4.96
C ALA A 23 -4.12 11.38 -5.26
N ILE A 24 -3.26 11.40 -4.23
CA ILE A 24 -1.81 11.51 -4.40
C ILE A 24 -1.27 10.27 -5.10
N ALA A 25 -1.69 9.07 -4.69
CA ALA A 25 -1.27 7.83 -5.33
C ALA A 25 -1.63 7.78 -6.82
N ASP A 26 -2.81 8.29 -7.21
CA ASP A 26 -3.28 8.29 -8.60
C ASP A 26 -2.40 9.13 -9.54
N VAL A 27 -1.71 10.15 -9.03
CA VAL A 27 -0.83 10.99 -9.85
C VAL A 27 0.61 10.47 -9.93
N LEU A 28 1.01 9.54 -9.05
CA LEU A 28 2.39 9.00 -9.00
C LEU A 28 2.89 8.39 -10.32
N PRO A 29 2.08 7.65 -11.11
CA PRO A 29 2.53 7.09 -12.38
C PRO A 29 2.92 8.16 -13.41
N PHE A 30 2.38 9.38 -13.29
CA PHE A 30 2.53 10.45 -14.27
C PHE A 30 3.62 11.46 -13.94
N ILE A 31 4.29 11.30 -12.81
CA ILE A 31 5.34 12.21 -12.35
C ILE A 31 6.65 11.46 -12.20
N ASP A 32 7.75 12.19 -12.41
CA ASP A 32 9.05 11.69 -12.04
C ASP A 32 9.16 11.70 -10.51
N VAL A 33 9.55 10.54 -9.98
CA VAL A 33 9.64 10.30 -8.53
C VAL A 33 11.07 10.53 -8.05
N SER A 34 11.97 11.00 -8.92
CA SER A 34 13.32 11.39 -8.54
C SER A 34 13.31 12.54 -7.54
N THR A 35 13.88 12.28 -6.36
CA THR A 35 13.94 13.21 -5.24
C THR A 35 15.03 14.25 -5.48
N SER A 36 14.66 15.53 -5.53
CA SER A 36 15.61 16.62 -5.37
C SER A 36 16.10 16.66 -3.91
N GLN A 37 17.40 16.83 -3.66
CA GLN A 37 17.96 16.84 -2.30
C GLN A 37 17.49 18.02 -1.43
N VAL A 38 16.74 18.97 -2.00
CA VAL A 38 16.40 20.25 -1.37
C VAL A 38 14.89 20.39 -1.07
N GLU A 39 14.04 19.59 -1.70
CA GLU A 39 12.58 19.63 -1.51
C GLU A 39 11.99 18.26 -1.23
N LEU A 40 10.94 18.27 -0.41
CA LEU A 40 10.18 17.08 -0.06
C LEU A 40 9.56 16.48 -1.34
N GLY A 41 9.92 15.24 -1.68
CA GLY A 41 9.46 14.59 -2.91
C GLY A 41 8.00 14.08 -2.80
N PRO A 42 7.36 13.73 -3.92
CA PRO A 42 6.00 13.18 -3.92
C PRO A 42 5.84 11.93 -3.02
N VAL A 43 6.88 11.10 -2.96
CA VAL A 43 6.93 9.92 -2.10
C VAL A 43 7.02 10.28 -0.62
N ASP A 44 7.74 11.34 -0.28
CA ASP A 44 7.86 11.80 1.09
C ASP A 44 6.53 12.35 1.61
N TYR A 45 5.76 13.07 0.78
CA TYR A 45 4.39 13.48 1.11
C TYR A 45 3.50 12.26 1.36
N LEU A 46 3.54 11.26 0.47
CA LEU A 46 2.77 10.05 0.64
C LEU A 46 3.18 9.27 1.90
N THR A 47 4.48 9.23 2.19
CA THR A 47 5.05 8.63 3.41
C THR A 47 4.52 9.29 4.68
N GLN A 48 4.46 10.63 4.70
CA GLN A 48 3.90 11.38 5.82
C GLN A 48 2.40 11.14 5.98
N VAL A 49 1.65 11.11 4.88
CA VAL A 49 0.20 10.84 4.90
C VAL A 49 -0.07 9.41 5.38
N VAL A 50 0.68 8.41 4.93
CA VAL A 50 0.60 7.01 5.41
C VAL A 50 0.89 6.93 6.91
N SER A 51 1.93 7.62 7.37
CA SER A 51 2.31 7.66 8.79
C SER A 51 1.26 8.36 9.66
N LEU A 52 0.60 9.39 9.14
CA LEU A 52 -0.52 10.05 9.80
C LEU A 52 -1.73 9.12 9.85
N LEU A 53 -2.08 8.53 8.70
CA LEU A 53 -3.21 7.62 8.55
C LEU A 53 -3.08 6.45 9.53
N ALA A 54 -1.90 5.85 9.67
CA ALA A 54 -1.64 4.77 10.63
C ALA A 54 -1.96 5.11 12.09
N LYS A 55 -1.91 6.40 12.47
CA LYS A 55 -2.16 6.90 13.84
C LYS A 55 -3.63 7.29 14.09
N LEU A 56 -4.46 7.29 13.04
CA LEU A 56 -5.88 7.62 13.14
C LEU A 56 -6.74 6.37 13.42
N PRO A 57 -7.97 6.53 13.96
CA PRO A 57 -8.82 5.40 14.30
C PRO A 57 -9.12 4.49 13.10
N GLY A 58 -8.77 3.20 13.22
CA GLY A 58 -8.92 2.22 12.13
C GLY A 58 -7.90 2.39 10.98
N GLY A 59 -6.99 3.35 11.09
CA GLY A 59 -5.99 3.65 10.08
C GLY A 59 -5.04 2.50 9.79
N SER A 60 -4.33 2.02 10.81
CA SER A 60 -3.37 0.90 10.67
C SER A 60 -4.02 -0.42 10.27
N THR A 61 -5.24 -0.69 10.73
CA THR A 61 -5.90 -1.99 10.54
C THR A 61 -6.75 -2.08 9.27
N LYS A 62 -7.25 -0.96 8.74
CA LYS A 62 -8.15 -0.92 7.57
C LYS A 62 -7.58 -0.11 6.42
N PHE A 63 -7.26 1.17 6.65
CA PHE A 63 -7.00 2.11 5.56
C PHE A 63 -5.57 2.02 5.00
N VAL A 64 -4.57 1.82 5.85
CA VAL A 64 -3.18 1.65 5.40
C VAL A 64 -3.00 0.40 4.53
N PRO A 65 -3.55 -0.79 4.88
CA PRO A 65 -3.52 -1.95 4.00
C PRO A 65 -4.12 -1.69 2.61
N LEU A 66 -5.27 -1.00 2.55
CA LEU A 66 -5.93 -0.65 1.29
C LEU A 66 -5.09 0.31 0.44
N LEU A 67 -4.47 1.30 1.08
CA LEU A 67 -3.63 2.28 0.40
C LEU A 67 -2.37 1.62 -0.17
N LEU A 68 -1.71 0.76 0.61
CA LEU A 68 -0.52 0.02 0.14
C LEU A 68 -0.89 -0.94 -1.01
N ALA A 69 -2.03 -1.62 -0.96
CA ALA A 69 -2.51 -2.45 -2.07
C ALA A 69 -2.68 -1.62 -3.36
N LYS A 70 -3.34 -0.44 -3.27
CA LYS A 70 -3.48 0.48 -4.40
C LYS A 70 -2.12 0.91 -4.95
N ILE A 71 -1.17 1.26 -4.08
CA ILE A 71 0.17 1.70 -4.52
C ILE A 71 0.94 0.57 -5.17
N ASN A 72 0.79 -0.68 -4.70
CA ASN A 72 1.38 -1.84 -5.34
C ASN A 72 0.94 -2.02 -6.79
N GLU A 73 -0.35 -1.77 -7.07
CA GLU A 73 -0.90 -1.84 -8.43
C GLU A 73 -0.36 -0.74 -9.34
N LEU A 74 -0.06 0.44 -8.79
CA LEU A 74 0.38 1.61 -9.57
C LEU A 74 1.91 1.70 -9.73
N ARG A 75 2.66 1.47 -8.64
CA ARG A 75 4.11 1.65 -8.50
C ARG A 75 4.66 0.69 -7.43
N PRO A 76 4.85 -0.60 -7.73
CA PRO A 76 5.27 -1.61 -6.75
C PRO A 76 6.61 -1.31 -6.08
N GLU A 77 7.50 -0.58 -6.76
CA GLU A 77 8.81 -0.16 -6.22
C GLU A 77 8.71 0.75 -4.98
N LEU A 78 7.56 1.41 -4.76
CA LEU A 78 7.35 2.29 -3.60
C LEU A 78 6.85 1.57 -2.36
N LEU A 79 6.40 0.31 -2.47
CA LEU A 79 5.85 -0.44 -1.35
C LEU A 79 6.82 -0.58 -0.18
N HIS A 80 8.09 -0.85 -0.47
CA HIS A 80 9.09 -1.09 0.57
C HIS A 80 9.32 0.17 1.42
N THR A 81 9.40 1.33 0.76
CA THR A 81 9.58 2.63 1.40
C THR A 81 8.38 3.00 2.28
N LEU A 82 7.16 2.80 1.77
CA LEU A 82 5.94 3.18 2.48
C LEU A 82 5.54 2.18 3.58
N GLY A 83 5.86 0.90 3.37
CA GLY A 83 5.70 -0.15 4.36
C GLY A 83 6.46 0.13 5.64
N ALA A 84 7.74 0.52 5.52
CA ALA A 84 8.58 0.88 6.67
C ALA A 84 8.02 2.07 7.46
N ALA A 85 7.43 3.05 6.78
CA ALA A 85 6.85 4.24 7.40
C ALA A 85 5.56 3.93 8.19
N SER A 86 4.81 2.92 7.77
CA SER A 86 3.57 2.51 8.44
C SER A 86 3.77 1.75 9.75
N GLN A 87 5.01 1.31 10.06
CA GLN A 87 5.33 0.41 11.18
C GLN A 87 4.50 -0.90 11.19
N LEU A 88 3.78 -1.21 10.11
CA LEU A 88 3.04 -2.45 9.98
C LEU A 88 4.00 -3.56 9.54
N PRO A 89 3.89 -4.78 10.10
CA PRO A 89 4.55 -5.92 9.51
C PRO A 89 3.97 -6.11 8.10
N LEU A 90 4.82 -5.84 7.09
CA LEU A 90 4.54 -6.05 5.65
C LEU A 90 4.13 -7.49 5.30
N THR A 91 4.17 -8.41 6.28
CA THR A 91 3.79 -9.81 6.16
C THR A 91 2.32 -10.04 5.79
N ALA A 92 1.44 -9.04 5.96
CA ALA A 92 0.03 -9.15 5.54
C ALA A 92 -0.15 -9.12 4.00
N PHE A 93 0.84 -8.66 3.24
CA PHE A 93 0.83 -8.70 1.76
C PHE A 93 1.40 -10.00 1.21
N SER A 94 2.17 -10.73 2.01
CA SER A 94 2.71 -12.05 1.69
C SER A 94 1.88 -13.19 2.30
N ASP A 95 0.70 -12.87 2.84
CA ASP A 95 -0.24 -13.91 3.26
C ASP A 95 -0.79 -14.59 1.99
N PRO A 96 -0.60 -15.91 1.83
CA PRO A 96 -1.17 -16.66 0.73
C PRO A 96 -2.66 -16.34 0.51
N MET A 97 -3.44 -16.05 1.55
CA MET A 97 -4.89 -15.83 1.42
C MET A 97 -5.31 -14.37 1.17
N SER A 98 -4.38 -13.44 0.95
CA SER A 98 -4.71 -12.02 0.73
C SER A 98 -5.26 -11.77 -0.69
N PRO A 99 -6.30 -10.93 -0.88
CA PRO A 99 -6.91 -10.70 -2.21
C PRO A 99 -5.93 -10.27 -3.31
N GLY A 100 -4.80 -9.65 -2.95
CA GLY A 100 -3.75 -9.22 -3.88
C GLY A 100 -2.82 -10.33 -4.39
N THR A 101 -2.84 -11.55 -3.83
CA THR A 101 -1.99 -12.68 -4.26
C THR A 101 -2.64 -13.54 -5.34
N ARG A 102 -3.84 -13.19 -5.82
CA ARG A 102 -4.62 -13.97 -6.79
C ARG A 102 -3.82 -14.40 -8.04
N PHE A 103 -2.95 -13.53 -8.54
CA PHE A 103 -2.10 -13.82 -9.71
C PHE A 103 -1.06 -14.92 -9.45
N LEU A 104 -0.49 -15.00 -8.23
CA LEU A 104 0.50 -16.01 -7.88
C LEU A 104 -0.12 -17.41 -7.75
N TYR A 105 -1.38 -17.50 -7.30
CA TYR A 105 -2.12 -18.76 -7.29
C TYR A 105 -2.40 -19.27 -8.70
N GLU A 106 -2.88 -18.39 -9.58
CA GLU A 106 -3.16 -18.77 -10.97
C GLU A 106 -1.88 -19.21 -11.70
N GLU A 107 -0.74 -18.57 -11.42
CA GLU A 107 0.56 -18.94 -11.99
C GLU A 107 1.08 -20.29 -11.46
N GLU A 108 1.02 -20.53 -10.15
CA GLU A 108 1.52 -21.77 -9.53
C GLU A 108 0.68 -22.98 -9.93
N VAL A 109 -0.65 -22.83 -9.99
CA VAL A 109 -1.56 -23.88 -10.48
C VAL A 109 -1.28 -24.20 -11.95
N GLY A 110 -0.99 -23.19 -12.77
CA GLY A 110 -0.61 -23.38 -14.17
C GLY A 110 0.70 -24.18 -14.33
N ARG A 111 1.71 -23.93 -13.48
CA ARG A 111 2.98 -24.66 -13.50
C ARG A 111 2.83 -26.11 -13.04
N GLY A 112 2.04 -26.35 -11.99
CA GLY A 112 1.76 -27.70 -11.49
C GLY A 112 1.10 -28.58 -12.56
N LEU A 113 0.09 -28.04 -13.25
CA LEU A 113 -0.61 -28.75 -14.32
C LEU A 113 0.33 -29.12 -15.49
N TYR A 114 1.25 -28.22 -15.86
CA TYR A 114 2.23 -28.47 -16.92
C TYR A 114 3.28 -29.52 -16.54
N ALA A 115 3.68 -29.54 -15.27
CA ALA A 115 4.64 -30.52 -14.74
C ALA A 115 4.03 -31.94 -14.70
N ASP A 116 2.76 -32.06 -14.32
CA ASP A 116 2.06 -33.35 -14.28
C ASP A 116 1.77 -33.90 -15.67
N LEU A 117 1.40 -33.04 -16.63
CA LEU A 117 1.27 -33.44 -18.04
C LEU A 117 2.58 -33.96 -18.65
N ARG A 118 3.73 -33.43 -18.25
CA ARG A 118 5.05 -33.90 -18.71
C ARG A 118 5.44 -35.24 -18.09
N LYS A 119 4.96 -35.56 -16.88
CA LYS A 119 5.24 -36.85 -16.22
C LYS A 119 4.34 -37.99 -16.70
N ALA A 120 3.26 -37.68 -17.42
CA ALA A 120 2.30 -38.65 -17.94
C ALA A 120 2.61 -39.14 -19.37
N VAL A 121 3.78 -38.81 -19.94
CA VAL A 121 4.26 -39.26 -21.25
C VAL A 121 5.47 -40.17 -21.08
#